data_AF-A0A1G0MKE7-F1
#
_entry.id   AF-A0A1G0MKE7-F1
#
_cell.length_a   1.000
_cell.length_b   1.000
_cell.length_c   1.000
_cell.angle_alpha   90.00
_cell.angle_beta   90.00
_cell.angle_gamma   90.00
#
_symmetry.space_group_name_H-M   'P 1'
#
loop_
_entity.id
_entity.type
_entity.pdbx_description
1 polymer ?
#
loop_
_entity_poly.entity_id
_entity_poly.type
_entity_poly.pdbx_seq_one_letter_code
_entity_poly.pdbx_strand_id
1 'polypeptide(L)'
;MRTLFKLALLLTATCTIFGCAHNYYNIPQETLEKRVRTVGIAPFFTDADSDIRHPEKSSIVALIEAYNSKNEKELIARLRSTGTFYSVRQVQGNPSRLFSTLVSSKERRDDAGIIYNKYFYKKDELKQLLAENGLDAIMFVTVSGLTRQGKVFSSNYLSYLETDFNYLIMTAQMLDRDGTLIWEYPNFRRSALSYPLFFSLQYPDFDEAAANLSEKVDVKFKTVTGVTAALAQTEPSAVDNGPRVSTLYAKQYEEMLSLLKTYKPLFGKGDKPAPALAPAPVVIPAPVATPAPALAPALAPALAPAPAPAPAPAPAPAPAPAPAPVAAPEPVATPDGFTSGDIVPEVRPAK
;
A
#
# COMPACT_ATOMS: atom_id res chain seq x y z
N MET A 1 45.61 -39.79 -5.21
CA MET A 1 45.77 -38.35 -4.86
C MET A 1 45.41 -37.40 -6.01
N ARG A 2 45.91 -37.60 -7.24
CA ARG A 2 45.60 -36.71 -8.40
C ARG A 2 44.12 -36.63 -8.80
N THR A 3 43.34 -37.69 -8.62
CA THR A 3 41.89 -37.74 -8.93
C THR A 3 41.04 -37.06 -7.87
N LEU A 4 41.38 -37.21 -6.59
CA LEU A 4 40.71 -36.53 -5.48
C LEU A 4 40.92 -35.00 -5.52
N PHE A 5 42.11 -34.55 -5.95
CA PHE A 5 42.39 -33.11 -6.12
C PHE A 5 41.62 -32.48 -7.29
N LYS A 6 41.43 -33.24 -8.39
CA LYS A 6 40.61 -32.80 -9.53
C LYS A 6 39.12 -32.73 -9.18
N LEU A 7 38.61 -33.66 -8.36
CA LEU A 7 37.22 -33.65 -7.90
C LEU A 7 36.95 -32.50 -6.93
N ALA A 8 37.91 -32.20 -6.03
CA ALA A 8 37.83 -31.05 -5.12
C ALA A 8 37.90 -29.70 -5.86
N LEU A 9 38.68 -29.62 -6.95
CA LEU A 9 38.75 -28.43 -7.81
C LEU A 9 37.48 -28.27 -8.67
N LEU A 10 36.86 -29.38 -9.09
CA LEU A 10 35.58 -29.34 -9.81
C LEU A 10 34.44 -28.90 -8.88
N LEU A 11 34.39 -29.41 -7.64
CA LEU A 11 33.37 -29.01 -6.66
C LEU A 11 33.47 -27.52 -6.27
N THR A 12 34.69 -27.00 -6.09
CA THR A 12 34.91 -25.57 -5.82
C THR A 12 34.61 -24.69 -7.03
N ALA A 13 34.83 -25.18 -8.26
CA ALA A 13 34.44 -24.48 -9.49
C ALA A 13 32.92 -24.49 -9.75
N THR A 14 32.17 -25.51 -9.32
CA THR A 14 30.69 -25.49 -9.41
C THR A 14 30.03 -24.59 -8.37
N CYS A 15 30.65 -24.34 -7.22
CA CYS A 15 30.10 -23.44 -6.20
C CYS A 15 30.20 -21.95 -6.57
N THR A 16 31.02 -21.56 -7.55
CA THR A 16 31.16 -20.16 -7.96
C THR A 16 30.26 -19.76 -9.13
N ILE A 17 29.56 -20.71 -9.77
CA ILE A 17 28.65 -20.44 -10.90
C ILE A 17 27.20 -20.16 -10.44
N PHE A 18 26.87 -20.47 -9.18
CA PHE A 18 25.66 -19.98 -8.53
C PHE A 18 25.92 -18.60 -7.91
N GLY A 19 26.39 -17.66 -8.72
CA GLY A 19 26.19 -16.25 -8.46
C GLY A 19 24.70 -15.95 -8.57
N CYS A 20 23.93 -16.28 -7.53
CA CYS A 20 22.53 -15.91 -7.43
C CYS A 20 22.46 -14.37 -7.46
N ALA A 21 22.28 -13.78 -8.64
CA ALA A 21 21.94 -12.38 -8.75
C ALA A 21 20.58 -12.20 -8.06
N HIS A 22 20.61 -11.63 -6.86
CA HIS A 22 19.43 -11.29 -6.07
C HIS A 22 18.80 -10.01 -6.62
N ASN A 23 18.45 -10.01 -7.91
CA ASN A 23 17.91 -8.82 -8.54
C ASN A 23 16.41 -8.69 -8.27
N TYR A 24 16.07 -7.87 -7.27
CA TYR A 24 14.68 -7.46 -6.99
C TYR A 24 14.23 -6.28 -7.86
N TYR A 25 15.07 -5.83 -8.80
CA TYR A 25 14.69 -4.86 -9.81
C TYR A 25 14.11 -5.57 -11.03
N ASN A 26 13.18 -4.86 -11.68
CA ASN A 26 12.56 -5.31 -12.91
C ASN A 26 13.44 -5.09 -14.15
N ILE A 27 14.56 -4.38 -13.99
CA ILE A 27 15.58 -4.11 -15.01
C ILE A 27 16.96 -4.62 -14.57
N PRO A 28 17.90 -4.86 -15.52
CA PRO A 28 19.29 -5.20 -15.20
C PRO A 28 19.96 -4.09 -14.39
N GLN A 29 20.86 -4.48 -13.48
CA GLN A 29 21.51 -3.54 -12.57
C GLN A 29 22.31 -2.48 -13.34
N GLU A 30 23.11 -2.85 -14.33
CA GLU A 30 23.92 -1.90 -15.11
C GLU A 30 23.06 -0.87 -15.85
N THR A 31 21.80 -1.24 -16.14
CA THR A 31 20.82 -0.34 -16.75
C THR A 31 20.28 0.64 -15.71
N LEU A 32 19.97 0.18 -14.50
CA LEU A 32 19.58 1.03 -13.37
C LEU A 32 20.63 2.11 -13.09
N GLU A 33 21.89 1.72 -12.95
CA GLU A 33 23.00 2.63 -12.57
C GLU A 33 23.24 3.73 -13.60
N LYS A 34 23.06 3.40 -14.89
CA LYS A 34 23.21 4.36 -15.99
C LYS A 34 22.00 5.28 -16.12
N ARG A 35 20.79 4.79 -15.81
CA ARG A 35 19.54 5.52 -16.03
C ARG A 35 19.05 6.32 -14.84
N VAL A 36 19.31 5.87 -13.60
CA VAL A 36 18.68 6.39 -12.39
C VAL A 36 19.73 6.87 -11.39
N ARG A 37 19.98 8.19 -11.37
CA ARG A 37 20.86 8.84 -10.39
C ARG A 37 20.06 9.58 -9.32
N THR A 38 19.00 10.27 -9.75
CA THR A 38 18.14 11.07 -8.89
C THR A 38 16.74 10.45 -8.78
N VAL A 39 16.35 10.08 -7.57
CA VAL A 39 15.03 9.52 -7.28
C VAL A 39 14.20 10.52 -6.47
N GLY A 40 12.97 10.78 -6.93
CA GLY A 40 11.96 11.48 -6.14
C GLY A 40 11.11 10.51 -5.35
N ILE A 41 10.73 10.88 -4.14
CA ILE A 41 9.72 10.17 -3.34
C ILE A 41 8.48 11.04 -3.34
N ALA A 42 7.40 10.54 -3.92
CA ALA A 42 6.11 11.22 -3.90
C ALA A 42 5.54 11.24 -2.47
N PRO A 43 4.66 12.22 -2.15
CA PRO A 43 3.86 12.15 -0.94
C PRO A 43 3.09 10.82 -0.91
N PHE A 44 3.02 10.20 0.26
CA PHE A 44 2.41 8.89 0.38
C PHE A 44 0.91 8.95 0.11
N PHE A 45 0.42 8.02 -0.70
CA PHE A 45 -0.97 7.93 -1.08
C PHE A 45 -1.76 7.03 -0.13
N THR A 46 -3.05 7.31 -0.01
CA THR A 46 -4.03 6.44 0.62
C THR A 46 -5.13 6.17 -0.40
N ASP A 47 -5.29 4.93 -0.86
CA ASP A 47 -6.38 4.56 -1.78
C ASP A 47 -7.66 4.40 -0.97
N ALA A 48 -8.40 5.50 -0.77
CA ALA A 48 -9.66 5.49 -0.05
C ALA A 48 -10.74 4.59 -0.72
N ASP A 49 -10.61 4.34 -2.02
CA ASP A 49 -11.52 3.52 -2.81
C ASP A 49 -11.09 2.03 -2.84
N SER A 50 -10.07 1.65 -2.07
CA SER A 50 -9.70 0.26 -1.87
C SER A 50 -10.64 -0.44 -0.87
N ASP A 51 -10.45 -1.74 -0.67
CA ASP A 51 -11.26 -2.60 0.19
C ASP A 51 -10.92 -2.36 1.68
N ILE A 52 -11.04 -1.12 2.16
CA ILE A 52 -10.94 -0.77 3.58
C ILE A 52 -12.32 -0.99 4.20
N ARG A 53 -12.50 -2.11 4.90
CA ARG A 53 -13.74 -2.45 5.60
C ARG A 53 -13.60 -2.01 7.05
N HIS A 54 -14.26 -0.91 7.39
CA HIS A 54 -14.35 -0.44 8.76
C HIS A 54 -15.62 0.40 8.92
N PRO A 55 -16.39 0.29 10.02
CA PRO A 55 -17.57 1.11 10.26
C PRO A 55 -17.28 2.61 10.18
N GLU A 56 -16.10 3.02 10.67
CA GLU A 56 -15.60 4.40 10.65
C GLU A 56 -14.54 4.60 9.56
N LYS A 57 -14.80 4.13 8.32
CA LYS A 57 -13.83 4.13 7.20
C LYS A 57 -13.18 5.50 6.96
N SER A 58 -13.96 6.59 6.94
CA SER A 58 -13.46 7.95 6.69
C SER A 58 -12.43 8.38 7.75
N SER A 59 -12.70 8.09 9.03
CA SER A 59 -11.78 8.36 10.13
C SER A 59 -10.48 7.56 10.00
N ILE A 60 -10.56 6.29 9.58
CA ILE A 60 -9.37 5.47 9.32
C ILE A 60 -8.55 6.05 8.16
N VAL A 61 -9.19 6.42 7.05
CA VAL A 61 -8.48 7.02 5.90
C VAL A 61 -7.75 8.30 6.30
N ALA A 62 -8.44 9.23 6.98
CA ALA A 62 -7.84 10.49 7.44
C ALA A 62 -6.68 10.26 8.42
N LEU A 63 -6.83 9.28 9.32
CA LEU A 63 -5.77 8.88 10.25
C LEU A 63 -4.53 8.38 9.49
N ILE A 64 -4.71 7.50 8.50
CA ILE A 64 -3.61 7.00 7.68
C ILE A 64 -2.94 8.11 6.87
N GLU A 65 -3.69 9.03 6.28
CA GLU A 65 -3.13 10.20 5.56
C GLU A 65 -2.27 11.08 6.48
N ALA A 66 -2.72 11.32 7.71
CA ALA A 66 -1.96 12.08 8.70
C ALA A 66 -0.66 11.37 9.10
N TYR A 67 -0.72 10.06 9.36
CA TYR A 67 0.47 9.28 9.72
C TYR A 67 1.43 9.06 8.53
N ASN A 68 0.91 8.94 7.31
CA ASN A 68 1.70 8.93 6.10
C ASN A 68 2.57 10.19 6.01
N SER A 69 1.95 11.36 6.12
CA SER A 69 2.64 12.66 6.08
C SER A 69 3.67 12.81 7.21
N LYS A 70 3.37 12.26 8.39
CA LYS A 70 4.29 12.31 9.55
C LYS A 70 5.53 11.44 9.37
N ASN A 71 5.42 10.30 8.69
CA ASN A 71 6.48 9.29 8.62
C ASN A 71 7.21 9.24 7.27
N GLU A 72 6.75 9.95 6.23
CA GLU A 72 7.38 9.91 4.89
C GLU A 72 8.86 10.32 4.90
N LYS A 73 9.23 11.31 5.72
CA LYS A 73 10.59 11.84 5.79
C LYS A 73 11.59 10.81 6.30
N GLU A 74 11.14 9.88 7.13
CA GLU A 74 11.96 8.78 7.60
C GLU A 74 12.36 7.85 6.45
N LEU A 75 11.43 7.48 5.57
CA LEU A 75 11.76 6.65 4.40
C LEU A 75 12.77 7.35 3.51
N ILE A 76 12.60 8.66 3.26
CA ILE A 76 13.52 9.47 2.46
C ILE A 76 14.92 9.47 3.10
N ALA A 77 15.00 9.70 4.40
CA ALA A 77 16.28 9.76 5.12
C ALA A 77 16.98 8.39 5.15
N ARG A 78 16.23 7.31 5.40
CA ARG A 78 16.76 5.93 5.33
C ARG A 78 17.18 5.54 3.92
N LEU A 79 16.46 5.99 2.89
CA LEU A 79 16.83 5.71 1.50
C LEU A 79 18.12 6.45 1.12
N ARG A 80 18.29 7.71 1.56
CA ARG A 80 19.55 8.45 1.39
C ARG A 80 20.72 7.74 2.06
N SER A 81 20.54 7.25 3.29
CA SER A 81 21.62 6.59 4.04
C SER A 81 22.06 5.27 3.41
N THR A 82 21.24 4.66 2.54
CA THR A 82 21.66 3.47 1.79
C THR A 82 22.78 3.76 0.78
N GLY A 83 22.91 5.00 0.30
CA GLY A 83 23.83 5.33 -0.79
C GLY A 83 23.46 4.67 -2.13
N THR A 84 22.24 4.12 -2.27
CA THR A 84 21.79 3.46 -3.50
C THR A 84 21.73 4.43 -4.67
N PHE A 85 21.18 5.61 -4.41
CA PHE A 85 21.00 6.67 -5.41
C PHE A 85 21.92 7.85 -5.08
N TYR A 86 22.38 8.54 -6.11
CA TYR A 86 23.19 9.76 -5.94
C TYR A 86 22.42 10.86 -5.21
N SER A 87 21.12 11.00 -5.51
CA SER A 87 20.26 11.97 -4.85
C SER A 87 18.86 11.39 -4.64
N VAL A 88 18.32 11.59 -3.43
CA VAL A 88 16.93 11.24 -3.09
C VAL A 88 16.23 12.50 -2.60
N ARG A 89 15.09 12.85 -3.21
CA ARG A 89 14.38 14.11 -2.95
C ARG A 89 12.91 13.85 -2.67
N GLN A 90 12.30 14.72 -1.87
CA GLN A 90 10.85 14.73 -1.72
C GLN A 90 10.22 15.48 -2.89
N VAL A 91 9.20 14.90 -3.51
CA VAL A 91 8.32 15.61 -4.44
C VAL A 91 7.22 16.28 -3.63
N GLN A 92 6.98 17.56 -3.90
CA GLN A 92 5.94 18.32 -3.19
C GLN A 92 4.59 18.15 -3.90
N GLY A 93 3.51 18.16 -3.13
CA GLY A 93 2.15 18.19 -3.67
C GLY A 93 1.11 17.64 -2.70
N ASN A 94 -0.16 17.88 -3.02
CA ASN A 94 -1.25 17.24 -2.29
C ASN A 94 -1.36 15.76 -2.70
N PRO A 95 -1.29 14.79 -1.77
CA PRO A 95 -1.27 13.37 -2.11
C PRO A 95 -2.50 12.93 -2.91
N SER A 96 -3.71 13.31 -2.47
CA SER A 96 -4.97 12.90 -3.10
C SER A 96 -5.13 13.46 -4.52
N ARG A 97 -4.69 14.70 -4.74
CA ARG A 97 -4.68 15.32 -6.08
C ARG A 97 -3.66 14.67 -7.01
N LEU A 98 -2.45 14.39 -6.50
CA LEU A 98 -1.43 13.70 -7.28
C LEU A 98 -1.90 12.30 -7.66
N PHE A 99 -2.48 11.56 -6.71
CA PHE A 99 -3.01 10.21 -6.96
C PHE A 99 -4.08 10.20 -8.04
N SER A 100 -5.11 11.07 -7.93
CA SER A 100 -6.19 11.13 -8.93
C SER A 100 -5.73 11.64 -10.30
N THR A 101 -4.69 12.47 -10.34
CA THR A 101 -4.11 12.96 -11.61
C THR A 101 -3.29 11.88 -12.30
N LEU A 102 -2.43 11.19 -11.54
CA LEU A 102 -1.41 10.29 -12.08
C LEU A 102 -1.92 8.87 -12.32
N VAL A 103 -2.81 8.34 -11.47
CA VAL A 103 -3.25 6.96 -11.57
C VAL A 103 -4.30 6.84 -12.69
N SER A 104 -4.04 5.95 -13.65
CA SER A 104 -4.97 5.66 -14.75
C SER A 104 -5.93 4.53 -14.40
N SER A 105 -5.42 3.51 -13.72
CA SER A 105 -6.18 2.35 -13.29
C SER A 105 -5.50 1.63 -12.13
N LYS A 106 -6.26 0.77 -11.47
CA LYS A 106 -5.79 -0.13 -10.43
C LYS A 106 -6.28 -1.55 -10.71
N GLU A 107 -5.46 -2.54 -10.40
CA GLU A 107 -5.77 -3.95 -10.62
C GLU A 107 -5.45 -4.75 -9.36
N ARG A 108 -6.40 -5.57 -8.90
CA ARG A 108 -6.17 -6.52 -7.82
C ARG A 108 -5.36 -7.70 -8.36
N ARG A 109 -4.18 -7.94 -7.80
CA ARG A 109 -3.28 -9.04 -8.15
C ARG A 109 -3.23 -10.05 -7.02
N ASP A 110 -3.03 -11.31 -7.37
CA ASP A 110 -2.67 -12.40 -6.46
C ASP A 110 -1.45 -13.10 -7.06
N ASP A 111 -0.29 -12.82 -6.49
CA ASP A 111 0.98 -13.36 -6.94
C ASP A 111 1.56 -14.23 -5.83
N ALA A 112 1.66 -15.53 -6.11
CA ALA A 112 2.15 -16.54 -5.15
C ALA A 112 1.41 -16.52 -3.79
N GLY A 113 0.09 -16.26 -3.78
CA GLY A 113 -0.74 -16.21 -2.58
C GLY A 113 -0.69 -14.88 -1.83
N ILE A 114 -0.08 -13.86 -2.43
CA ILE A 114 -0.02 -12.52 -1.88
C ILE A 114 -0.86 -11.59 -2.74
N ILE A 115 -1.91 -11.09 -2.11
CA ILE A 115 -2.92 -10.26 -2.76
C ILE A 115 -2.62 -8.78 -2.50
N TYR A 116 -2.68 -7.95 -3.53
CA TYR A 116 -2.45 -6.50 -3.42
C TYR A 116 -3.06 -5.74 -4.60
N ASN A 117 -3.12 -4.40 -4.50
CA ASN A 117 -3.49 -3.54 -5.64
C ASN A 117 -2.22 -3.08 -6.36
N LYS A 118 -2.17 -3.30 -7.68
CA LYS A 118 -1.17 -2.75 -8.58
C LYS A 118 -1.71 -1.49 -9.25
N TYR A 119 -0.95 -0.41 -9.18
CA TYR A 119 -1.33 0.88 -9.76
C TYR A 119 -0.64 1.10 -11.10
N PHE A 120 -1.41 1.60 -12.05
CA PHE A 120 -0.93 2.00 -13.36
C PHE A 120 -1.00 3.52 -13.46
N TYR A 121 0.05 4.11 -14.02
CA TYR A 121 0.23 5.56 -14.06
C TYR A 121 0.12 6.05 -15.49
N LYS A 122 -0.50 7.21 -15.68
CA LYS A 122 -0.56 7.90 -16.97
C LYS A 122 0.83 8.42 -17.32
N LYS A 123 1.30 8.06 -18.52
CA LYS A 123 2.70 8.27 -18.91
C LYS A 123 3.05 9.74 -19.07
N ASP A 124 2.15 10.54 -19.64
CA ASP A 124 2.43 11.93 -19.95
C ASP A 124 2.51 12.78 -18.67
N GLU A 125 1.57 12.58 -17.75
CA GLU A 125 1.54 13.25 -16.44
C GLU A 125 2.72 12.83 -15.56
N LEU A 126 3.09 11.54 -15.59
CA LEU A 126 4.29 11.05 -14.93
C LEU A 126 5.54 11.73 -15.49
N LYS A 127 5.69 11.75 -16.82
CA LYS A 127 6.84 12.36 -17.49
C LYS A 127 6.96 13.85 -17.17
N GLN A 128 5.85 14.57 -17.16
CA GLN A 128 5.79 15.97 -16.75
C GLN A 128 6.27 16.14 -15.30
N LEU A 129 5.74 15.33 -14.37
CA LEU A 129 6.12 15.39 -12.96
C LEU A 129 7.62 15.17 -12.73
N LEU A 130 8.22 14.17 -13.41
CA LEU A 130 9.65 13.92 -13.32
C LEU A 130 10.48 15.07 -13.92
N ALA A 131 10.03 15.65 -15.04
CA ALA A 131 10.72 16.76 -15.69
C ALA A 131 10.72 18.02 -14.81
N GLU A 132 9.57 18.39 -14.25
CA GLU A 132 9.41 19.56 -13.37
C GLU A 132 10.28 19.46 -12.11
N ASN A 133 10.52 18.25 -11.62
CA ASN A 133 11.33 18.01 -10.41
C ASN A 133 12.79 17.61 -10.72
N GLY A 134 13.18 17.52 -11.99
CA GLY A 134 14.53 17.12 -12.41
C GLY A 134 14.92 15.71 -11.95
N LEU A 135 13.99 14.76 -12.02
CA LEU A 135 14.14 13.40 -11.51
C LEU A 135 14.40 12.40 -12.65
N ASP A 136 15.20 11.36 -12.38
CA ASP A 136 15.38 10.23 -13.29
C ASP A 136 14.33 9.13 -13.05
N ALA A 137 13.92 8.97 -11.80
CA ALA A 137 12.84 8.08 -11.40
C ALA A 137 12.04 8.70 -10.24
N ILE A 138 10.84 8.20 -10.04
CA ILE A 138 9.99 8.53 -8.89
C ILE A 138 9.49 7.26 -8.23
N MET A 139 9.44 7.25 -6.90
CA MET A 139 8.82 6.21 -6.10
C MET A 139 7.48 6.70 -5.56
N PHE A 140 6.44 5.92 -5.81
CA PHE A 140 5.13 6.06 -5.20
C PHE A 140 4.98 5.03 -4.10
N VAL A 141 4.48 5.45 -2.94
CA VAL A 141 4.09 4.56 -1.84
C VAL A 141 2.61 4.75 -1.61
N THR A 142 1.85 3.66 -1.58
CA THR A 142 0.39 3.69 -1.41
C THR A 142 -0.03 2.75 -0.28
N VAL A 143 -0.82 3.27 0.65
CA VAL A 143 -1.54 2.47 1.65
C VAL A 143 -2.95 2.18 1.12
N SER A 144 -3.35 0.92 1.17
CA SER A 144 -4.66 0.48 0.69
C SER A 144 -5.23 -0.64 1.56
N GLY A 145 -6.54 -0.84 1.50
CA GLY A 145 -7.26 -1.92 2.16
C GLY A 145 -7.33 -3.18 1.30
N LEU A 146 -7.27 -4.32 1.97
CA LEU A 146 -7.32 -5.64 1.37
C LEU A 146 -8.05 -6.61 2.31
N THR A 147 -9.00 -7.36 1.77
CA THR A 147 -9.52 -8.58 2.41
C THR A 147 -8.84 -9.82 1.86
N ARG A 148 -8.36 -10.69 2.75
CA ARG A 148 -7.81 -12.01 2.43
C ARG A 148 -8.12 -13.01 3.54
N GLN A 149 -8.14 -14.29 3.20
CA GLN A 149 -8.19 -15.35 4.18
C GLN A 149 -6.94 -15.31 5.05
N GLY A 150 -7.14 -15.48 6.35
CA GLY A 150 -6.09 -15.53 7.35
C GLY A 150 -6.46 -16.49 8.47
N LYS A 151 -5.44 -17.06 9.10
CA LYS A 151 -5.57 -17.92 10.27
C LYS A 151 -4.97 -17.19 11.47
N VAL A 152 -5.79 -16.89 12.47
CA VAL A 152 -5.37 -16.22 13.70
C VAL A 152 -5.59 -17.18 14.85
N PHE A 153 -4.58 -17.31 15.72
CA PHE A 153 -4.64 -18.17 16.90
C PHE A 153 -5.02 -17.37 18.13
N SER A 154 -5.65 -18.02 19.10
CA SER A 154 -5.83 -17.48 20.44
C SER A 154 -4.49 -17.26 21.12
N SER A 155 -4.46 -16.43 22.17
CA SER A 155 -3.24 -16.11 22.92
C SER A 155 -2.56 -17.35 23.54
N ASN A 156 -3.33 -18.38 23.86
CA ASN A 156 -2.85 -19.67 24.37
C ASN A 156 -2.57 -20.72 23.28
N TYR A 157 -2.77 -20.39 22.01
CA TYR A 157 -2.58 -21.26 20.84
C TYR A 157 -3.43 -22.54 20.79
N LEU A 158 -4.44 -22.67 21.66
CA LEU A 158 -5.32 -23.85 21.69
C LEU A 158 -6.44 -23.78 20.67
N SER A 159 -6.82 -22.57 20.26
CA SER A 159 -7.90 -22.32 19.31
C SER A 159 -7.39 -21.45 18.16
N TYR A 160 -8.08 -21.53 17.02
CA TYR A 160 -7.83 -20.65 15.90
C TYR A 160 -9.14 -20.31 15.19
N LEU A 161 -9.13 -19.18 14.49
CA LEU A 161 -10.15 -18.80 13.54
C LEU A 161 -9.50 -18.61 12.17
N GLU A 162 -10.02 -19.32 11.18
CA GLU A 162 -9.62 -19.19 9.79
C GLU A 162 -10.78 -18.60 9.00
N THR A 163 -10.63 -17.35 8.55
CA THR A 163 -11.68 -16.61 7.86
C THR A 163 -11.07 -15.44 7.07
N ASP A 164 -11.91 -14.69 6.37
CA ASP A 164 -11.51 -13.47 5.69
C ASP A 164 -11.35 -12.31 6.69
N PHE A 165 -10.14 -11.76 6.72
CA PHE A 165 -9.82 -10.59 7.53
C PHE A 165 -9.47 -9.40 6.64
N ASN A 166 -9.82 -8.21 7.12
CA ASN A 166 -9.49 -6.95 6.47
C ASN A 166 -8.22 -6.32 7.06
N TYR A 167 -7.31 -5.94 6.17
CA TYR A 167 -6.00 -5.39 6.50
C TYR A 167 -5.76 -4.10 5.72
N LEU A 168 -4.92 -3.25 6.28
CA LEU A 168 -4.17 -2.26 5.51
C LEU A 168 -2.87 -2.90 5.03
N ILE A 169 -2.49 -2.57 3.80
CA ILE A 169 -1.25 -2.98 3.16
C ILE A 169 -0.53 -1.76 2.62
N MET A 170 0.80 -1.82 2.54
CA MET A 170 1.63 -0.77 1.95
C MET A 170 2.37 -1.33 0.74
N THR A 171 2.19 -0.69 -0.41
CA THR A 171 2.83 -1.04 -1.66
C THR A 171 3.71 0.12 -2.14
N ALA A 172 4.77 -0.17 -2.88
CA ALA A 172 5.58 0.86 -3.51
C ALA A 172 5.93 0.51 -4.97
N GLN A 173 6.02 1.50 -5.83
CA GLN A 173 6.43 1.33 -7.24
C GLN A 173 7.41 2.45 -7.61
N MET A 174 8.55 2.09 -8.17
CA MET A 174 9.53 3.03 -8.72
C MET A 174 9.46 3.00 -10.24
N LEU A 175 9.22 4.15 -10.86
CA LEU A 175 9.10 4.30 -12.31
C LEU A 175 10.12 5.30 -12.85
N ASP A 176 10.66 5.04 -14.04
CA ASP A 176 11.52 5.98 -14.75
C ASP A 176 10.72 6.97 -15.61
N ARG A 177 11.43 7.85 -16.33
CA ARG A 177 10.85 8.85 -17.24
C ARG A 177 10.02 8.27 -18.39
N ASP A 178 10.25 7.02 -18.76
CA ASP A 178 9.51 6.33 -19.82
C ASP A 178 8.26 5.63 -19.27
N GLY A 179 8.04 5.70 -17.94
CA GLY A 179 7.01 4.95 -17.23
C GLY A 179 7.36 3.46 -17.09
N THR A 180 8.63 3.09 -17.25
CA THR A 180 9.09 1.74 -17.02
C THR A 180 9.12 1.47 -15.53
N LEU A 181 8.47 0.39 -15.09
CA LEU A 181 8.54 -0.06 -13.70
C LEU A 181 9.93 -0.64 -13.41
N ILE A 182 10.72 0.07 -12.62
CA ILE A 182 12.10 -0.27 -12.27
C ILE A 182 12.15 -1.23 -11.07
N TRP A 183 11.30 -0.96 -10.08
CA TRP A 183 11.23 -1.71 -8.84
C TRP A 183 9.81 -1.63 -8.29
N GLU A 184 9.37 -2.68 -7.61
CA GLU A 184 8.07 -2.71 -6.96
C GLU A 184 8.18 -3.40 -5.60
N TYR A 185 7.26 -3.07 -4.72
CA TYR A 185 7.07 -3.68 -3.43
C TYR A 185 5.57 -3.91 -3.22
N PRO A 186 5.15 -5.15 -2.95
CA PRO A 186 6.00 -6.35 -2.98
C PRO A 186 6.44 -6.74 -4.41
N ASN A 187 7.56 -7.49 -4.55
CA ASN A 187 8.03 -8.06 -5.82
C ASN A 187 8.30 -9.57 -5.67
N PHE A 188 7.59 -10.39 -6.44
CA PHE A 188 7.56 -11.85 -6.29
C PHE A 188 8.37 -12.63 -7.32
N ARG A 189 9.44 -12.04 -7.86
CA ARG A 189 10.42 -12.80 -8.66
C ARG A 189 11.10 -13.96 -7.89
N ARG A 190 10.74 -14.21 -6.63
CA ARG A 190 11.21 -15.31 -5.78
C ARG A 190 10.07 -15.91 -4.96
N SER A 191 10.07 -17.23 -4.86
CA SER A 191 9.00 -18.05 -4.27
C SER A 191 9.01 -18.16 -2.73
N ALA A 192 9.60 -17.23 -1.99
CA ALA A 192 9.79 -17.38 -0.54
C ALA A 192 9.82 -16.07 0.28
N LEU A 193 9.20 -14.99 -0.19
CA LEU A 193 9.11 -13.76 0.58
C LEU A 193 7.83 -13.75 1.43
N SER A 194 7.97 -13.58 2.75
CA SER A 194 6.84 -13.19 3.59
C SER A 194 6.52 -11.73 3.33
N TYR A 195 5.27 -11.40 2.98
CA TYR A 195 4.80 -10.03 2.86
C TYR A 195 4.15 -9.58 4.17
N PRO A 196 4.81 -8.72 4.95
CA PRO A 196 4.21 -8.21 6.17
C PRO A 196 3.04 -7.32 5.81
N LEU A 197 1.86 -7.66 6.33
CA LEU A 197 0.70 -6.79 6.29
C LEU A 197 1.01 -5.54 7.14
N PHE A 198 0.58 -4.38 6.66
CA PHE A 198 0.89 -3.13 7.34
C PHE A 198 0.13 -3.02 8.67
N PHE A 199 -1.17 -3.30 8.67
CA PHE A 199 -1.97 -3.30 9.89
C PHE A 199 -3.26 -4.12 9.75
N SER A 200 -3.66 -4.87 10.78
CA SER A 200 -4.96 -5.56 10.79
C SER A 200 -6.06 -4.64 11.30
N LEU A 201 -7.14 -4.47 10.54
CA LEU A 201 -8.30 -3.67 10.97
C LEU A 201 -9.29 -4.49 11.80
N GLN A 202 -9.17 -5.81 11.76
CA GLN A 202 -10.04 -6.74 12.46
C GLN A 202 -9.26 -7.65 13.40
N TYR A 203 -9.97 -8.24 14.34
CA TYR A 203 -9.45 -9.28 15.24
C TYR A 203 -10.57 -10.26 15.63
N PRO A 204 -10.26 -11.56 15.79
CA PRO A 204 -11.18 -12.52 16.39
C PRO A 204 -11.32 -12.28 17.91
N ASP A 205 -12.53 -12.32 18.43
CA ASP A 205 -12.79 -12.21 19.87
C ASP A 205 -12.90 -13.59 20.53
N PHE A 206 -11.75 -14.21 20.74
CA PHE A 206 -11.66 -15.51 21.43
C PHE A 206 -12.08 -15.42 22.89
N ASP A 207 -11.87 -14.28 23.53
CA ASP A 207 -12.14 -14.09 24.96
C ASP A 207 -13.65 -14.04 25.21
N GLU A 208 -14.41 -13.32 24.37
CA GLU A 208 -15.87 -13.32 24.44
C GLU A 208 -16.47 -14.70 24.12
N ALA A 209 -15.94 -15.39 23.11
CA ALA A 209 -16.39 -16.75 22.79
C ALA A 209 -16.18 -17.70 23.98
N ALA A 210 -14.99 -17.66 24.59
CA ALA A 210 -14.67 -18.46 25.77
C ALA A 210 -15.54 -18.11 26.98
N ALA A 211 -15.76 -16.81 27.24
CA ALA A 211 -16.61 -16.34 28.34
C ALA A 211 -18.07 -16.80 28.20
N ASN A 212 -18.56 -16.92 26.97
CA ASN A 212 -19.91 -17.38 26.65
C ASN A 212 -20.01 -18.90 26.43
N LEU A 213 -18.93 -19.67 26.65
CA LEU A 213 -18.86 -21.11 26.36
C LEU A 213 -19.32 -21.45 24.93
N SER A 214 -19.00 -20.57 23.98
CA SER A 214 -19.38 -20.67 22.58
C SER A 214 -18.20 -21.11 21.73
N GLU A 215 -18.43 -22.03 20.79
CA GLU A 215 -17.45 -22.38 19.75
C GLU A 215 -17.39 -21.32 18.64
N LYS A 216 -18.40 -20.46 18.54
CA LYS A 216 -18.45 -19.38 17.56
C LYS A 216 -17.60 -18.21 18.03
N VAL A 217 -16.55 -17.91 17.26
CA VAL A 217 -15.67 -16.74 17.46
C VAL A 217 -16.07 -15.65 16.47
N ASP A 218 -16.53 -14.51 16.99
CA ASP A 218 -16.89 -13.37 16.16
C ASP A 218 -15.66 -12.53 15.78
N VAL A 219 -15.69 -11.95 14.58
CA VAL A 219 -14.66 -11.02 14.10
C VAL A 219 -15.11 -9.59 14.39
N LYS A 220 -14.30 -8.86 15.15
CA LYS A 220 -14.56 -7.46 15.52
C LYS A 220 -13.61 -6.51 14.82
N PHE A 221 -14.05 -5.26 14.65
CA PHE A 221 -13.23 -4.17 14.14
C PHE A 221 -12.46 -3.51 15.30
N LYS A 222 -11.19 -3.16 15.06
CA LYS A 222 -10.42 -2.34 15.99
C LYS A 222 -10.97 -0.92 15.99
N THR A 223 -11.25 -0.36 17.16
CA THR A 223 -11.73 1.03 17.28
C THR A 223 -10.73 2.03 16.68
N VAL A 224 -11.21 3.19 16.21
CA VAL A 224 -10.33 4.27 15.72
C VAL A 224 -9.29 4.67 16.77
N THR A 225 -9.65 4.69 18.06
CA THR A 225 -8.71 4.92 19.17
C THR A 225 -7.64 3.85 19.24
N GLY A 226 -8.00 2.58 19.09
CA GLY A 226 -7.05 1.46 19.07
C GLY A 226 -6.09 1.53 17.88
N VAL A 227 -6.59 1.89 16.69
CA VAL A 227 -5.76 2.10 15.49
C VAL A 227 -4.81 3.29 15.70
N THR A 228 -5.31 4.39 16.26
CA THR A 228 -4.52 5.57 16.58
C THR A 228 -3.41 5.25 17.57
N ALA A 229 -3.72 4.50 18.63
CA ALA A 229 -2.76 4.08 19.63
C ALA A 229 -1.65 3.19 19.01
N ALA A 230 -2.02 2.28 18.12
CA ALA A 230 -1.05 1.43 17.43
C ALA A 230 -0.11 2.24 16.52
N LEU A 231 -0.65 3.18 15.73
CA LEU A 231 0.16 4.06 14.88
C LEU A 231 1.03 5.03 15.71
N ALA A 232 0.56 5.45 16.88
CA ALA A 232 1.26 6.34 17.79
C ALA A 232 2.45 5.68 18.52
N GLN A 233 2.55 4.35 18.52
CA GLN A 233 3.73 3.67 19.03
C GLN A 233 4.92 4.06 18.18
N THR A 234 5.94 4.64 18.80
CA THR A 234 7.12 5.13 18.10
C THR A 234 8.39 4.52 18.62
N GLU A 235 9.39 4.44 17.75
CA GLU A 235 10.76 4.09 18.06
C GLU A 235 11.72 5.21 17.62
N PRO A 236 12.98 5.22 18.12
CA PRO A 236 14.00 6.10 17.57
C PRO A 236 14.15 5.89 16.05
N SER A 237 14.39 6.97 15.33
CA SER A 237 14.78 6.88 13.91
C SER A 237 16.03 6.02 13.76
N ALA A 238 16.12 5.28 12.65
CA ALA A 238 17.37 4.61 12.28
C ALA A 238 18.40 5.59 11.69
N VAL A 239 18.01 6.86 11.53
CA VAL A 239 18.87 7.97 11.11
C VAL A 239 19.27 8.75 12.36
N ASP A 240 20.57 9.01 12.51
CA ASP A 240 21.11 9.75 13.64
C ASP A 240 20.40 11.10 13.81
N ASN A 241 19.92 11.36 15.03
CA ASN A 241 19.13 12.55 15.39
C ASN A 241 17.85 12.75 14.56
N GLY A 242 17.32 11.69 13.93
CA GLY A 242 16.06 11.73 13.21
C GLY A 242 14.85 11.80 14.16
N PRO A 243 13.70 12.32 13.68
CA PRO A 243 12.46 12.33 14.46
C PRO A 243 12.01 10.90 14.76
N ARG A 244 11.38 10.69 15.91
CA ARG A 244 10.78 9.37 16.23
C ARG A 244 9.78 8.98 15.15
N VAL A 245 9.83 7.71 14.75
CA VAL A 245 9.00 7.13 13.69
C VAL A 245 8.03 6.13 14.30
N SER A 246 6.84 5.99 13.72
CA SER A 246 5.92 4.91 14.06
C SER A 246 6.55 3.54 13.81
N THR A 247 6.45 2.62 14.79
CA THR A 247 7.04 1.27 14.70
C THR A 247 6.49 0.48 13.50
N LEU A 248 5.19 0.65 13.19
CA LEU A 248 4.55 0.03 12.03
C LEU A 248 5.19 0.49 10.70
N TYR A 249 5.43 1.80 10.57
CA TYR A 249 6.08 2.36 9.38
C TYR A 249 7.55 1.97 9.30
N ALA A 250 8.27 2.01 10.42
CA ALA A 250 9.69 1.68 10.44
C ALA A 250 9.95 0.23 10.00
N LYS A 251 9.17 -0.73 10.52
CA LYS A 251 9.21 -2.13 10.08
C LYS A 251 8.95 -2.24 8.57
N GLN A 252 7.94 -1.52 8.08
CA GLN A 252 7.59 -1.55 6.67
C GLN A 252 8.71 -0.98 5.78
N TYR A 253 9.39 0.08 6.24
CA TYR A 253 10.52 0.67 5.53
C TYR A 253 11.75 -0.23 5.55
N GLU A 254 12.03 -0.93 6.66
CA GLU A 254 13.14 -1.89 6.73
C GLU A 254 13.00 -3.00 5.71
N GLU A 255 11.78 -3.52 5.55
CA GLU A 255 11.45 -4.56 4.56
C GLU A 255 11.57 -4.04 3.13
N MET A 256 11.05 -2.83 2.84
CA MET A 256 11.24 -2.21 1.52
C MET A 256 12.73 -1.99 1.21
N LEU A 257 13.49 -1.48 2.18
CA LEU A 257 14.88 -1.15 2.01
C LEU A 257 15.77 -2.39 1.97
N SER A 258 15.45 -3.49 2.65
CA SER A 258 16.22 -4.73 2.57
C SER A 258 16.20 -5.31 1.15
N LEU A 259 15.05 -5.23 0.49
CA LEU A 259 14.86 -5.64 -0.91
C LEU A 259 15.54 -4.68 -1.90
N LEU A 260 15.68 -3.41 -1.52
CA LEU A 260 16.36 -2.39 -2.32
C LEU A 260 17.90 -2.43 -2.16
N LYS A 261 18.38 -2.73 -0.94
CA LYS A 261 19.80 -2.75 -0.49
C LYS A 261 20.61 -3.96 -0.90
N THR A 262 20.03 -5.01 -1.48
CA THR A 262 20.85 -6.13 -2.02
C THR A 262 21.75 -5.71 -3.20
N TYR A 263 21.67 -4.43 -3.56
CA TYR A 263 22.66 -3.61 -4.24
C TYR A 263 23.93 -3.35 -3.39
N LYS A 264 25.12 -3.75 -3.87
CA LYS A 264 26.40 -3.26 -3.30
C LYS A 264 26.46 -1.73 -3.44
N PRO A 265 26.79 -0.97 -2.38
CA PRO A 265 26.83 0.50 -2.44
C PRO A 265 27.85 0.98 -3.49
N LEU A 266 27.37 1.80 -4.43
CA LEU A 266 28.10 2.15 -5.66
C LEU A 266 29.16 3.25 -5.54
N PHE A 267 29.29 3.92 -4.39
CA PHE A 267 30.21 5.05 -4.25
C PHE A 267 31.16 4.93 -3.05
N GLY A 268 31.52 3.70 -2.67
CA GLY A 268 32.57 3.37 -1.70
C GLY A 268 33.87 2.92 -2.37
N LYS A 269 35.00 3.48 -1.94
CA LYS A 269 36.36 3.34 -2.51
C LYS A 269 36.77 1.93 -2.96
N GLY A 270 37.14 1.84 -4.24
CA GLY A 270 38.37 1.22 -4.73
C GLY A 270 38.53 -0.28 -4.58
N ASP A 271 38.18 -1.02 -5.65
CA ASP A 271 39.01 -2.14 -6.08
C ASP A 271 39.23 -2.09 -7.60
N LYS A 272 40.50 -2.28 -7.93
CA LYS A 272 41.16 -2.32 -9.24
C LYS A 272 40.29 -3.06 -10.28
N PRO A 273 40.17 -2.57 -11.53
CA PRO A 273 39.42 -3.31 -12.56
C PRO A 273 40.06 -4.69 -12.74
N ALA A 274 39.27 -5.73 -12.49
CA ALA A 274 39.60 -7.08 -12.92
C ALA A 274 39.80 -7.06 -14.45
N PRO A 275 40.79 -7.78 -15.00
CA PRO A 275 41.03 -7.79 -16.44
C PRO A 275 39.75 -8.19 -17.16
N ALA A 276 39.35 -7.37 -18.15
CA ALA A 276 38.27 -7.70 -19.06
C ALA A 276 38.55 -9.09 -19.65
N LEU A 277 37.72 -10.07 -19.31
CA LEU A 277 37.69 -11.33 -20.03
C LEU A 277 37.28 -10.99 -21.46
N ALA A 278 38.20 -11.26 -22.39
CA ALA A 278 37.94 -11.15 -23.82
C ALA A 278 36.63 -11.91 -24.16
N PRO A 279 35.76 -11.36 -25.02
CA PRO A 279 34.55 -12.05 -25.41
C PRO A 279 34.90 -13.40 -26.02
N ALA A 280 34.30 -14.46 -25.48
CA ALA A 280 34.38 -15.80 -26.07
C ALA A 280 33.85 -15.77 -27.51
N PRO A 281 34.45 -16.54 -28.44
CA PRO A 281 34.04 -16.53 -29.84
C PRO A 281 32.57 -16.94 -29.96
N VAL A 282 31.79 -16.06 -30.59
CA VAL A 282 30.40 -16.30 -30.95
C VAL A 282 30.34 -17.48 -31.93
N VAL A 283 29.76 -18.59 -31.50
CA VAL A 283 29.36 -19.67 -32.40
C VAL A 283 28.19 -19.14 -33.23
N ILE A 284 28.44 -18.89 -34.52
CA ILE A 284 27.43 -18.50 -35.50
C ILE A 284 26.51 -19.71 -35.73
N PRO A 285 25.21 -19.63 -35.44
CA PRO A 285 24.27 -20.66 -35.90
C PRO A 285 24.11 -20.57 -37.41
N ALA A 286 24.06 -21.73 -38.08
CA ALA A 286 23.83 -21.85 -39.52
C ALA A 286 22.54 -21.10 -39.95
N PRO A 287 22.49 -20.53 -41.17
CA PRO A 287 21.35 -19.75 -41.63
C PRO A 287 20.12 -20.65 -41.80
N VAL A 288 19.06 -20.35 -41.04
CA VAL A 288 17.73 -20.93 -41.21
C VAL A 288 17.11 -20.33 -42.47
N ALA A 289 16.53 -21.20 -43.31
CA ALA A 289 15.94 -20.86 -44.59
C ALA A 289 14.88 -19.75 -44.49
N THR A 290 14.93 -18.84 -45.47
CA THR A 290 14.03 -17.70 -45.68
C THR A 290 12.58 -18.16 -45.85
N PRO A 291 11.62 -17.66 -45.05
CA PRO A 291 10.20 -17.84 -45.35
C PRO A 291 9.80 -16.99 -46.55
N ALA A 292 8.98 -17.56 -47.44
CA ALA A 292 8.41 -16.89 -48.61
C ALA A 292 7.53 -15.68 -48.23
N PRO A 293 7.41 -14.64 -49.09
CA PRO A 293 6.62 -13.45 -48.78
C PRO A 293 5.13 -13.79 -48.65
N ALA A 294 4.55 -13.50 -47.49
CA ALA A 294 3.10 -13.55 -47.28
C ALA A 294 2.44 -12.37 -48.02
N LEU A 295 1.37 -12.68 -48.75
CA LEU A 295 0.57 -11.73 -49.53
C LEU A 295 -0.03 -10.62 -48.65
N ALA A 296 0.02 -9.39 -49.16
CA ALA A 296 -0.51 -8.19 -48.52
C ALA A 296 -2.05 -8.30 -48.31
N PRO A 297 -2.58 -7.96 -47.13
CA PRO A 297 -4.02 -7.84 -46.93
C PRO A 297 -4.58 -6.65 -47.69
N ALA A 298 -5.64 -6.89 -48.47
CA ALA A 298 -6.43 -5.85 -49.11
C ALA A 298 -7.07 -4.92 -48.06
N LEU A 299 -6.94 -3.61 -48.27
CA LEU A 299 -7.54 -2.57 -47.44
C LEU A 299 -9.07 -2.66 -47.50
N ALA A 300 -9.70 -2.97 -46.36
CA ALA A 300 -11.14 -2.87 -46.20
C ALA A 300 -11.57 -1.37 -46.14
N PRO A 301 -12.72 -0.98 -46.73
CA PRO A 301 -13.18 0.41 -46.71
C PRO A 301 -13.49 0.91 -45.30
N ALA A 302 -13.08 2.14 -45.01
CA ALA A 302 -13.34 2.83 -43.76
C ALA A 302 -14.85 2.96 -43.50
N LEU A 303 -15.30 2.45 -42.34
CA LEU A 303 -16.66 2.63 -41.87
C LEU A 303 -16.88 4.09 -41.46
N ALA A 304 -17.98 4.67 -41.94
CA ALA A 304 -18.38 6.04 -41.64
C ALA A 304 -18.61 6.24 -40.12
N PRO A 305 -18.32 7.43 -39.56
CA PRO A 305 -18.52 7.70 -38.14
C PRO A 305 -19.99 7.58 -37.74
N ALA A 306 -20.24 6.91 -36.61
CA ALA A 306 -21.57 6.80 -36.02
C ALA A 306 -22.11 8.18 -35.60
N PRO A 307 -23.41 8.45 -35.78
CA PRO A 307 -24.03 9.72 -35.42
C PRO A 307 -23.96 9.95 -33.90
N ALA A 308 -23.71 11.21 -33.53
CA ALA A 308 -23.58 11.64 -32.14
C ALA A 308 -24.87 11.36 -31.34
N PRO A 309 -24.75 10.89 -30.08
CA PRO A 309 -25.90 10.64 -29.22
C PRO A 309 -26.68 11.92 -28.93
N ALA A 310 -28.00 11.82 -29.00
CA ALA A 310 -28.92 12.92 -28.72
C ALA A 310 -28.80 13.40 -27.26
N PRO A 311 -28.93 14.71 -26.98
CA PRO A 311 -28.86 15.25 -25.64
C PRO A 311 -29.97 14.70 -24.74
N ALA A 312 -29.60 14.38 -23.49
CA ALA A 312 -30.51 13.83 -22.50
C ALA A 312 -31.61 14.84 -22.10
N PRO A 313 -32.83 14.38 -21.76
CA PRO A 313 -33.91 15.24 -21.29
C PRO A 313 -33.55 15.95 -19.99
N ALA A 314 -33.93 17.22 -19.89
CA ALA A 314 -33.75 18.00 -18.66
C ALA A 314 -34.53 17.39 -17.49
N PRO A 315 -33.97 17.37 -16.26
CA PRO A 315 -34.64 16.83 -15.09
C PRO A 315 -35.92 17.63 -14.77
N ALA A 316 -36.98 16.89 -14.40
CA ALA A 316 -38.26 17.48 -14.01
C ALA A 316 -38.12 18.33 -12.73
N PRO A 317 -38.93 19.39 -12.56
CA PRO A 317 -38.93 20.21 -11.34
C PRO A 317 -39.27 19.37 -10.11
N ALA A 318 -38.56 19.62 -9.01
CA ALA A 318 -38.85 19.00 -7.73
C ALA A 318 -40.25 19.38 -7.22
N PRO A 319 -41.00 18.45 -6.61
CA PRO A 319 -42.31 18.75 -6.02
C PRO A 319 -42.19 19.76 -4.88
N ALA A 320 -43.18 20.66 -4.81
CA ALA A 320 -43.25 21.68 -3.76
C ALA A 320 -43.36 21.04 -2.36
N PRO A 321 -42.74 21.64 -1.33
CA PRO A 321 -42.81 21.13 0.04
C PRO A 321 -44.25 21.11 0.55
N ALA A 322 -44.61 20.04 1.25
CA ALA A 322 -45.91 19.88 1.89
C ALA A 322 -46.11 20.93 2.99
N PRO A 323 -47.35 21.41 3.21
CA PRO A 323 -47.66 22.37 4.26
C PRO A 323 -47.37 21.77 5.65
N ALA A 324 -46.81 22.60 6.53
CA ALA A 324 -46.49 22.22 7.90
C ALA A 324 -47.76 21.83 8.69
N PRO A 325 -47.68 20.84 9.60
CA PRO A 325 -48.79 20.47 10.47
C PRO A 325 -49.21 21.65 11.35
N VAL A 326 -50.52 21.91 11.39
CA VAL A 326 -51.13 22.87 12.31
C VAL A 326 -51.02 22.31 13.74
N ALA A 327 -50.48 23.11 14.66
CA ALA A 327 -50.37 22.75 16.07
C ALA A 327 -51.75 22.44 16.67
N ALA A 328 -51.84 21.32 17.38
CA ALA A 328 -53.02 20.97 18.18
C ALA A 328 -53.18 21.98 19.33
N PRO A 329 -54.43 22.35 19.72
CA PRO A 329 -54.66 23.26 20.82
C PRO A 329 -54.21 22.65 22.15
N GLU A 330 -53.56 23.46 22.99
CA GLU A 330 -53.12 23.10 24.33
C GLU A 330 -54.31 22.67 25.21
N PRO A 331 -54.13 21.64 26.08
CA PRO A 331 -55.16 21.25 27.02
C PRO A 331 -55.35 22.30 28.12
N VAL A 332 -56.61 22.69 28.32
CA VAL A 332 -57.05 23.58 29.40
C VAL A 332 -56.74 22.94 30.76
N ALA A 333 -56.00 23.65 31.61
CA ALA A 333 -55.77 23.27 33.00
C ALA A 333 -57.07 23.36 33.81
N THR A 334 -57.53 22.22 34.32
CA THR A 334 -58.49 22.15 35.42
C THR A 334 -57.76 22.36 36.75
N PRO A 335 -58.16 23.31 37.60
CA PRO A 335 -57.80 23.29 39.00
C PRO A 335 -58.79 22.37 39.71
N ASP A 336 -58.32 21.43 40.53
CA ASP A 336 -59.01 21.04 41.76
C ASP A 336 -58.08 20.23 42.63
N GLY A 337 -57.67 20.86 43.73
CA GLY A 337 -56.97 20.21 44.82
C GLY A 337 -57.96 19.51 45.73
N PHE A 338 -57.57 18.33 46.20
CA PHE A 338 -57.92 17.80 47.51
C PHE A 338 -56.85 16.78 47.90
N THR A 339 -55.80 17.26 48.58
CA THR A 339 -54.84 16.40 49.28
C THR A 339 -55.41 16.08 50.67
N SER A 340 -55.87 14.85 50.83
CA SER A 340 -56.21 14.26 52.11
C SER A 340 -54.92 13.76 52.77
N GLY A 341 -54.65 14.22 53.99
CA GLY A 341 -53.71 13.57 54.90
C GLY A 341 -52.52 14.42 55.34
N ASP A 342 -52.78 15.46 56.12
CA ASP A 342 -51.81 15.92 57.13
C ASP A 342 -52.57 16.25 58.42
N ILE A 343 -52.38 15.37 59.41
CA ILE A 343 -52.92 15.47 60.77
C ILE A 343 -51.99 16.38 61.56
N VAL A 344 -52.47 17.55 61.97
CA VAL A 344 -51.80 18.41 62.96
C VAL A 344 -52.51 18.25 64.31
N PRO A 345 -51.80 17.99 65.42
CA PRO A 345 -52.41 17.75 66.73
C PRO A 345 -52.89 19.04 67.40
N GLU A 346 -54.09 18.95 67.97
CA GLU A 346 -54.80 20.02 68.66
C GLU A 346 -54.21 20.33 70.04
N VAL A 347 -53.82 21.58 70.26
CA VAL A 347 -53.36 22.12 71.54
C VAL A 347 -54.57 22.65 72.32
N ARG A 348 -54.87 22.04 73.48
CA ARG A 348 -55.91 22.49 74.41
C ARG A 348 -55.51 23.81 75.10
N PRO A 349 -56.43 24.78 75.27
CA PRO A 349 -56.19 25.91 76.16
C PRO A 349 -56.42 25.52 77.63
N ALA A 350 -55.56 26.05 78.50
CA ALA A 350 -55.65 25.93 79.95
C ALA A 350 -56.85 26.72 80.52
N LYS A 351 -57.38 26.22 81.63
CA LYS A 351 -58.28 26.95 82.54
C LYS A 351 -57.46 27.80 83.51
#